data_AF-A0A9W8Y8P4-F1
#
_entry.id   AF-A0A9W8Y8P4-F1
#
_cell.length_a   1.000
_cell.length_b   1.000
_cell.length_c   1.000
_cell.angle_alpha   90.00
_cell.angle_beta   90.00
_cell.angle_gamma   90.00
#
_symmetry.space_group_name_H-M   'P 1'
#
loop_
_entity.id
_entity.type
_entity.pdbx_description
1 polymer ?
#
loop_
_entity_poly.entity_id
_entity_poly.type
_entity_poly.pdbx_seq_one_letter_code
_entity_poly.pdbx_strand_id
1 'polypeptide(L)'
;MTILLEDKPARSDIFAPTAKSRLLKTLVRHVSAPASSLPSPAGFDPSEGNLSISQKRSRPPLRPFSSSTPRSEQGLLSELSLAQSYTYNWHVHSQKHITDNILAEDTVKSRARTISEQQGQIIDLHHSNEGDPLRYKQLYTRFQAQVTKHNKLVDQLNDALRTINRLKKSDRAKGKVQQRNLRLKATLQHYTSRDGSSTSHLNGNVENTVLEALALANERIEQLESKGESLLDLLEEGKDGGQRDAGGDISERNVSEEILVAKVAFREILEDETFREQKVNWAELLDE
;
A
#
# COMPACT_ATOMS: atom_id res chain seq x y z
N MET A 1 -13.86 16.37 57.77
CA MET A 1 -12.42 16.28 58.08
C MET A 1 -11.83 15.22 57.17
N THR A 2 -10.67 15.47 56.55
CA THR A 2 -9.90 14.54 55.69
C THR A 2 -10.68 13.81 54.58
N ILE A 3 -10.81 14.50 53.44
CA ILE A 3 -10.83 13.86 52.12
C ILE A 3 -9.40 13.39 51.85
N LEU A 4 -9.16 12.09 51.65
CA LEU A 4 -7.87 11.58 51.19
C LEU A 4 -7.87 11.53 49.65
N LEU A 5 -7.36 12.60 49.04
CA LEU A 5 -6.85 12.55 47.66
C LEU A 5 -5.63 11.64 47.66
N GLU A 6 -5.72 10.46 47.07
CA GLU A 6 -4.55 9.63 46.78
C GLU A 6 -4.01 10.00 45.40
N ASP A 7 -3.17 11.04 45.40
CA ASP A 7 -2.56 11.63 44.21
C ASP A 7 -1.53 10.65 43.63
N LYS A 8 -1.87 10.00 42.51
CA LYS A 8 -1.03 8.97 41.89
C LYS A 8 -0.39 9.53 40.61
N PRO A 9 0.94 9.64 40.55
CA PRO A 9 1.60 10.44 39.53
C PRO A 9 1.39 9.89 38.13
N ALA A 10 1.22 10.80 37.17
CA ALA A 10 1.19 10.49 35.75
C ALA A 10 2.43 9.66 35.38
N ARG A 11 2.22 8.39 35.00
CA ARG A 11 3.28 7.57 34.44
C ARG A 11 3.68 8.16 33.09
N SER A 12 4.85 8.80 33.08
CA SER A 12 5.54 9.26 31.89
C SER A 12 5.50 8.22 30.77
N ASP A 13 5.08 8.63 29.59
CA ASP A 13 5.13 7.81 28.38
C ASP A 13 6.55 7.31 28.11
N ILE A 14 6.83 6.05 28.45
CA ILE A 14 7.99 5.35 27.91
C ILE A 14 7.63 4.90 26.50
N PHE A 15 7.69 5.86 25.57
CA PHE A 15 7.74 5.56 24.14
C PHE A 15 9.02 4.77 23.86
N ALA A 16 8.92 3.44 23.92
CA ALA A 16 9.88 2.57 23.27
C ALA A 16 9.89 2.95 21.77
N PRO A 17 11.02 3.39 21.20
CA PRO A 17 11.06 3.84 19.81
C PRO A 17 10.88 2.63 18.90
N THR A 18 9.65 2.41 18.45
CA THR A 18 9.31 1.35 17.50
C THR A 18 10.18 1.49 16.25
N ALA A 19 10.56 0.35 15.65
CA ALA A 19 11.60 0.29 14.62
C ALA A 19 11.34 1.17 13.37
N LYS A 20 10.10 1.63 13.17
CA LYS A 20 9.69 2.56 12.10
C LYS A 20 10.12 4.02 12.33
N SER A 21 10.45 4.40 13.56
CA SER A 21 10.94 5.75 13.91
C SER A 21 12.44 5.98 13.63
N ARG A 22 13.20 4.91 13.31
CA ARG A 22 14.65 4.99 12.99
C ARG A 22 14.95 5.37 11.54
N LEU A 23 13.97 5.34 10.63
CA LEU A 23 14.16 5.58 9.19
C LEU A 23 14.04 7.05 8.75
N LEU A 24 13.66 7.96 9.65
CA LEU A 24 13.44 9.40 9.32
C LEU A 24 14.35 10.37 10.08
N LYS A 25 15.37 9.88 10.78
CA LYS A 25 16.36 10.73 11.50
C LYS A 25 17.58 11.14 10.66
N THR A 26 17.65 10.77 9.38
CA THR A 26 18.79 11.06 8.50
C THR A 26 18.49 12.03 7.35
N LEU A 27 17.26 12.55 7.23
CA LEU A 27 16.90 13.51 6.18
C LEU A 27 16.75 14.95 6.72
N VAL A 28 17.77 15.41 7.46
CA VAL A 28 17.91 16.83 7.82
C VAL A 28 18.63 17.57 6.70
N ARG A 29 18.09 18.73 6.33
CA ARG A 29 18.62 19.60 5.27
C ARG A 29 20.05 20.06 5.61
N HIS A 30 21.02 19.70 4.78
CA HIS A 30 22.33 20.37 4.77
C HIS A 30 22.35 21.45 3.69
N VAL A 31 22.13 22.69 4.13
CA VAL A 31 22.49 23.91 3.41
C VAL A 31 23.58 24.59 4.25
N SER A 32 24.57 25.20 3.59
CA SER A 32 25.82 25.79 4.11
C SER A 32 27.06 24.87 4.09
N ALA A 33 28.15 25.42 3.57
CA ALA A 33 29.42 24.79 3.15
C ALA A 33 30.54 25.01 4.22
N PRO A 34 31.88 24.89 3.98
CA PRO A 34 32.64 24.49 2.77
C PRO A 34 33.89 23.57 2.98
N ALA A 35 34.61 23.32 1.86
CA ALA A 35 36.05 23.05 1.70
C ALA A 35 36.60 21.59 1.56
N SER A 36 37.56 21.45 0.62
CA SER A 36 38.51 20.34 0.37
C SER A 36 37.94 19.01 -0.18
N SER A 37 38.44 18.41 -1.27
CA SER A 37 39.44 18.84 -2.26
C SER A 37 39.30 18.02 -3.57
N LEU A 38 39.20 18.70 -4.72
CA LEU A 38 39.45 18.15 -6.06
C LEU A 38 40.50 19.04 -6.74
N PRO A 39 41.53 18.49 -7.42
CA PRO A 39 42.56 19.32 -8.04
C PRO A 39 42.05 19.93 -9.35
N SER A 40 41.81 21.25 -9.35
CA SER A 40 41.55 22.05 -10.54
C SER A 40 42.32 23.36 -10.45
N PRO A 41 43.18 23.71 -11.43
CA PRO A 41 43.79 25.03 -11.50
C PRO A 41 42.82 26.05 -12.13
N ALA A 42 42.56 27.13 -11.41
CA ALA A 42 41.86 28.34 -11.87
C ALA A 42 42.63 29.02 -13.04
N GLY A 43 42.10 30.00 -13.79
CA GLY A 43 40.84 30.74 -13.70
C GLY A 43 41.02 32.16 -14.26
N PHE A 44 39.92 32.89 -14.44
CA PHE A 44 39.80 34.27 -14.96
C PHE A 44 38.53 34.83 -14.27
N ASP A 45 38.39 36.09 -13.86
CA ASP A 45 39.27 37.27 -13.73
C ASP A 45 38.50 38.27 -12.80
N PRO A 46 38.90 39.52 -12.49
CA PRO A 46 40.18 40.23 -12.63
C PRO A 46 40.68 40.93 -11.32
N SER A 47 41.84 41.58 -11.40
CA SER A 47 42.32 42.72 -10.58
C SER A 47 42.87 42.52 -9.15
N GLU A 48 43.91 43.33 -8.89
CA GLU A 48 44.59 43.69 -7.62
C GLU A 48 45.38 42.62 -6.82
N GLY A 49 46.56 43.06 -6.32
CA GLY A 49 47.17 42.49 -5.12
C GLY A 49 48.25 41.42 -5.31
N ASN A 50 49.51 41.87 -5.47
CA ASN A 50 50.75 41.21 -5.04
C ASN A 50 50.72 39.71 -4.65
N LEU A 51 51.48 38.87 -5.37
CA LEU A 51 52.72 38.28 -4.82
C LEU A 51 53.48 37.43 -5.87
N SER A 52 54.62 37.97 -6.32
CA SER A 52 55.91 37.27 -6.34
C SER A 52 55.98 35.78 -6.78
N ILE A 53 55.58 35.45 -8.02
CA ILE A 53 56.13 34.26 -8.70
C ILE A 53 57.29 34.68 -9.60
N SER A 54 58.49 34.44 -9.08
CA SER A 54 59.76 34.69 -9.77
C SER A 54 59.96 33.68 -10.91
N GLN A 55 59.27 33.88 -12.04
CA GLN A 55 59.74 33.34 -13.30
C GLN A 55 61.06 34.03 -13.63
N LYS A 56 62.15 33.37 -13.25
CA LYS A 56 63.49 33.61 -13.78
C LYS A 56 63.46 33.35 -15.29
N ARG A 57 62.99 34.33 -16.06
CA ARG A 57 63.49 34.54 -17.41
C ARG A 57 64.98 34.77 -17.25
N SER A 58 65.76 33.70 -17.35
CA SER A 58 67.19 33.77 -17.63
C SER A 58 67.34 34.46 -18.98
N ARG A 59 67.32 35.80 -18.97
CA ARG A 59 68.05 36.57 -19.97
C ARG A 59 69.45 35.96 -19.99
N PRO A 60 70.01 35.61 -21.17
CA PRO A 60 71.41 35.20 -21.20
C PRO A 60 72.22 36.32 -20.53
N PRO A 61 73.19 36.00 -19.66
CA PRO A 61 73.97 37.03 -19.00
C PRO A 61 74.58 37.92 -20.07
N LEU A 62 74.21 39.20 -20.07
CA LEU A 62 74.91 40.20 -20.86
C LEU A 62 76.34 40.21 -20.35
N ARG A 63 77.24 39.51 -21.07
CA ARG A 63 78.66 39.51 -20.74
C ARG A 63 79.11 40.98 -20.66
N PRO A 64 79.83 41.39 -19.62
CA PRO A 64 80.49 42.69 -19.66
C PRO A 64 81.39 42.71 -20.89
N PHE A 65 81.26 43.77 -21.71
CA PHE A 65 82.15 44.02 -22.83
C PHE A 65 83.56 44.17 -22.29
N SER A 66 84.28 43.06 -22.28
CA SER A 66 85.61 42.94 -21.69
C SER A 66 86.62 43.46 -22.71
N SER A 67 87.54 44.27 -22.21
CA SER A 67 88.54 45.04 -22.95
C SER A 67 89.26 44.26 -24.07
N SER A 68 89.62 45.00 -25.11
CA SER A 68 90.39 44.55 -26.27
C SER A 68 91.64 43.72 -25.92
N THR A 69 91.56 42.41 -26.16
CA THR A 69 92.70 41.56 -26.50
C THR A 69 92.57 41.13 -27.96
N PRO A 70 93.66 40.88 -28.70
CA PRO A 70 93.59 40.42 -30.09
C PRO A 70 92.78 39.11 -30.16
N ARG A 71 91.58 39.21 -30.70
CA ARG A 71 90.58 38.14 -30.71
C ARG A 71 91.03 37.10 -31.74
N SER A 72 91.55 35.97 -31.27
CA SER A 72 91.87 34.82 -32.11
C SER A 72 90.68 34.51 -33.03
N GLU A 73 90.94 34.35 -34.33
CA GLU A 73 89.92 34.06 -35.34
C GLU A 73 89.08 32.83 -34.97
N GLN A 74 89.70 31.86 -34.28
CA GLN A 74 89.05 30.66 -33.74
C GLN A 74 87.91 30.98 -32.74
N GLY A 75 88.04 32.06 -31.96
CA GLY A 75 87.01 32.51 -31.01
C GLY A 75 85.79 33.13 -31.72
N LEU A 76 86.02 33.88 -32.80
CA LEU A 76 84.94 34.39 -33.66
C LEU A 76 84.16 33.26 -34.31
N LEU A 77 84.86 32.26 -34.85
CA LEU A 77 84.25 31.08 -35.47
C LEU A 77 83.48 30.23 -34.45
N SER A 78 84.00 30.08 -33.21
CA SER A 78 83.29 29.38 -32.13
C SER A 78 82.00 30.09 -31.72
N GLU A 79 81.99 31.42 -31.62
CA GLU A 79 80.78 32.17 -31.25
C GLU A 79 79.76 32.23 -32.39
N LEU A 80 80.21 32.27 -33.65
CA LEU A 80 79.35 32.10 -34.82
C LEU A 80 78.73 30.70 -34.89
N SER A 81 79.51 29.65 -34.61
CA SER A 81 79.02 28.27 -34.53
C SER A 81 77.97 28.11 -33.42
N LEU A 82 78.22 28.70 -32.23
CA LEU A 82 77.24 28.71 -31.15
C LEU A 82 75.97 29.47 -31.53
N ALA A 83 76.08 30.66 -32.13
CA ALA A 83 74.93 31.43 -32.62
C ALA A 83 74.13 30.67 -33.70
N GLN A 84 74.81 29.98 -34.62
CA GLN A 84 74.21 29.13 -35.64
C GLN A 84 73.51 27.90 -35.04
N SER A 85 74.07 27.31 -33.98
CA SER A 85 73.40 26.24 -33.23
C SER A 85 72.15 26.76 -32.49
N TYR A 86 72.19 27.99 -31.97
CA TYR A 86 71.07 28.61 -31.28
C TYR A 86 69.93 28.97 -32.24
N THR A 87 70.22 29.51 -33.43
CA THR A 87 69.19 29.78 -34.45
C THR A 87 68.58 28.49 -35.01
N TYR A 88 69.39 27.44 -35.22
CA TYR A 88 68.89 26.11 -35.59
C TYR A 88 67.95 25.55 -34.50
N ASN A 89 68.39 25.55 -33.24
CA ASN A 89 67.58 25.08 -32.12
C ASN A 89 66.28 25.89 -31.96
N TRP A 90 66.34 27.22 -32.11
CA TRP A 90 65.14 28.08 -32.09
C TRP A 90 64.19 27.75 -33.24
N HIS A 91 64.71 27.51 -34.45
CA HIS A 91 63.89 27.10 -35.60
C HIS A 91 63.17 25.77 -35.34
N VAL A 92 63.90 24.75 -34.85
CA VAL A 92 63.32 23.45 -34.47
C VAL A 92 62.25 23.59 -33.39
N HIS A 93 62.49 24.39 -32.34
CA HIS A 93 61.49 24.63 -31.29
C HIS A 93 60.28 25.41 -31.80
N SER A 94 60.48 26.43 -32.66
CA SER A 94 59.38 27.18 -33.28
C SER A 94 58.55 26.30 -34.19
N GLN A 95 59.18 25.42 -34.99
CA GLN A 95 58.48 24.47 -35.86
C GLN A 95 57.67 23.47 -35.04
N LYS A 96 58.24 22.96 -33.93
CA LYS A 96 57.51 22.09 -32.99
C LYS A 96 56.32 22.81 -32.34
N HIS A 97 56.50 24.06 -31.90
CA HIS A 97 55.37 24.84 -31.35
C HIS A 97 54.26 25.07 -32.37
N ILE A 98 54.59 25.25 -33.66
CA ILE A 98 53.59 25.34 -34.73
C ILE A 98 52.84 24.00 -34.88
N THR A 99 53.53 22.86 -34.90
CA THR A 99 52.86 21.55 -34.99
C THR A 99 52.00 21.24 -33.76
N ASP A 100 52.50 21.55 -32.56
CA ASP A 100 51.78 21.32 -31.30
C ASP A 100 50.52 22.21 -31.22
N ASN A 101 50.59 23.46 -31.72
CA ASN A 101 49.43 24.36 -31.80
C ASN A 101 48.38 23.88 -32.81
N ILE A 102 48.78 23.37 -33.98
CA ILE A 102 47.85 22.82 -34.99
C ILE A 102 47.11 21.60 -34.41
N LEU A 103 47.84 20.69 -33.76
CA LEU A 103 47.23 19.53 -33.09
C LEU A 103 46.28 19.96 -31.97
N ALA A 104 46.66 20.96 -31.17
CA ALA A 104 45.77 21.52 -30.14
C ALA A 104 44.49 22.10 -30.76
N GLU A 105 44.59 22.89 -31.84
CA GLU A 105 43.45 23.47 -32.55
C GLU A 105 42.50 22.38 -33.09
N ASP A 106 43.04 21.32 -33.69
CA ASP A 106 42.24 20.19 -34.18
C ASP A 106 41.58 19.40 -33.04
N THR A 107 42.24 19.25 -31.88
CA THR A 107 41.59 18.65 -30.69
C THR A 107 40.50 19.53 -30.09
N VAL A 108 40.62 20.87 -30.17
CA VAL A 108 39.56 21.80 -29.76
C VAL A 108 38.39 21.73 -30.74
N LYS A 109 38.65 21.70 -32.05
CA LYS A 109 37.61 21.54 -33.08
C LYS A 109 36.86 20.22 -32.96
N SER A 110 37.55 19.10 -32.70
CA SER A 110 36.89 17.81 -32.51
C SER A 110 36.03 17.78 -31.25
N ARG A 111 36.54 18.28 -30.12
CA ARG A 111 35.76 18.45 -28.88
C ARG A 111 34.54 19.35 -29.06
N ALA A 112 34.66 20.46 -29.80
CA ALA A 112 33.55 21.35 -30.10
C ALA A 112 32.42 20.65 -30.89
N ARG A 113 32.77 19.78 -31.86
CA ARG A 113 31.78 18.94 -32.55
C ARG A 113 31.08 17.97 -31.59
N THR A 114 31.83 17.27 -30.74
CA THR A 114 31.26 16.35 -29.74
C THR A 114 30.34 17.07 -28.75
N ILE A 115 30.71 18.29 -28.30
CA ILE A 115 29.84 19.11 -27.44
C ILE A 115 28.55 19.48 -28.17
N SER A 116 28.63 19.90 -29.44
CA SER A 116 27.45 20.23 -30.25
C SER A 116 26.54 19.03 -30.47
N GLU A 117 27.11 17.83 -30.67
CA GLU A 117 26.36 16.57 -30.82
C GLU A 117 25.65 16.20 -29.51
N GLN A 118 26.36 16.27 -28.38
CA GLN A 118 25.79 16.03 -27.04
C GLN A 118 24.70 17.04 -26.70
N GLN A 119 24.85 18.31 -27.07
CA GLN A 119 23.82 19.34 -26.90
C GLN A 119 22.55 19.02 -27.72
N GLY A 120 22.70 18.55 -28.96
CA GLY A 120 21.57 18.05 -29.76
C GLY A 120 20.83 16.91 -29.06
N GLN A 121 21.57 15.88 -28.62
CA GLN A 121 21.01 14.74 -27.88
C GLN A 121 20.27 15.16 -26.59
N ILE A 122 20.78 16.15 -25.85
CA ILE A 122 20.12 16.70 -24.66
C ILE A 122 18.80 17.40 -25.01
N ILE A 123 18.74 18.14 -26.11
CA ILE A 123 17.52 18.81 -26.59
C ILE A 123 16.46 17.77 -27.01
N ASP A 124 16.86 16.75 -27.77
CA ASP A 124 15.97 15.67 -28.21
C ASP A 124 15.40 14.88 -27.02
N LEU A 125 16.26 14.56 -26.03
CA LEU A 125 15.83 13.90 -24.79
C LEU A 125 14.88 14.78 -23.97
N HIS A 126 15.12 16.10 -23.90
CA HIS A 126 14.22 17.03 -23.21
C HIS A 126 12.83 17.05 -23.88
N HIS A 127 12.79 17.16 -25.21
CA HIS A 127 11.54 17.19 -25.97
C HIS A 127 10.76 15.88 -25.88
N SER A 128 11.46 14.73 -25.90
CA SER A 128 10.84 13.43 -25.65
C SER A 128 10.22 13.35 -24.25
N ASN A 129 10.94 13.82 -23.22
CA ASN A 129 10.51 13.76 -21.81
C ASN A 129 9.36 14.73 -21.48
N GLU A 130 9.17 15.83 -22.24
CA GLU A 130 8.02 16.74 -22.06
C GLU A 130 6.65 16.07 -22.30
N GLY A 131 6.59 15.04 -23.16
CA GLY A 131 5.36 14.30 -23.45
C GLY A 131 4.92 13.32 -22.35
N ASP A 132 5.88 12.76 -21.62
CA ASP A 132 5.64 11.71 -20.63
C ASP A 132 4.87 12.13 -19.36
N PRO A 133 5.08 13.31 -18.73
CA PRO A 133 4.27 13.71 -17.57
C PRO A 133 2.81 13.98 -17.94
N LEU A 134 2.53 14.40 -19.18
CA LEU A 134 1.15 14.55 -19.66
C LEU A 134 0.49 13.18 -19.87
N ARG A 135 1.20 12.23 -20.48
CA ARG A 135 0.74 10.84 -20.61
C ARG A 135 0.50 10.19 -19.25
N TYR A 136 1.40 10.37 -18.28
CA TYR A 136 1.25 9.86 -16.93
C TYR A 136 0.02 10.46 -16.23
N LYS A 137 -0.18 11.78 -16.32
CA LYS A 137 -1.39 12.44 -15.80
C LYS A 137 -2.68 11.89 -16.42
N GLN A 138 -2.71 11.68 -17.75
CA GLN A 138 -3.86 11.08 -18.43
C GLN A 138 -4.12 9.62 -18.03
N LEU A 139 -3.08 8.83 -17.81
CA LEU A 139 -3.21 7.46 -17.31
C LEU A 139 -3.71 7.45 -15.88
N TYR A 140 -3.20 8.33 -15.02
CA TYR A 140 -3.60 8.47 -13.63
C TYR A 140 -5.08 8.89 -13.50
N THR A 141 -5.56 9.86 -14.28
CA THR A 141 -6.98 10.26 -14.24
C THR A 141 -7.90 9.15 -14.74
N ARG A 142 -7.50 8.39 -15.78
CA ARG A 142 -8.24 7.20 -16.23
C ARG A 142 -8.29 6.11 -15.16
N PHE A 143 -7.17 5.84 -14.48
CA PHE A 143 -7.10 4.90 -13.36
C PHE A 143 -8.01 5.34 -12.22
N GLN A 144 -7.92 6.60 -11.79
CA GLN A 144 -8.78 7.16 -10.73
C GLN A 144 -10.27 7.07 -11.09
N ALA A 145 -10.64 7.36 -12.34
CA ALA A 145 -12.01 7.21 -12.84
C ALA A 145 -12.49 5.75 -12.92
N GLN A 146 -11.57 4.77 -12.99
CA GLN A 146 -11.90 3.35 -12.93
C GLN A 146 -12.05 2.88 -11.47
N VAL A 147 -11.22 3.38 -10.56
CA VAL A 147 -11.34 3.12 -9.11
C VAL A 147 -12.67 3.66 -8.56
N THR A 148 -13.08 4.88 -8.92
CA THR A 148 -14.37 5.42 -8.47
C THR A 148 -15.57 4.64 -8.99
N LYS A 149 -15.51 4.13 -10.24
CA LYS A 149 -16.52 3.21 -10.78
C LYS A 149 -16.54 1.88 -10.03
N HIS A 150 -15.37 1.31 -9.72
CA HIS A 150 -15.27 0.07 -8.97
C HIS A 150 -15.89 0.20 -7.58
N ASN A 151 -15.54 1.24 -6.83
CA ASN A 151 -16.10 1.49 -5.50
C ASN A 151 -17.64 1.64 -5.57
N LYS A 152 -18.16 2.39 -6.55
CA LYS A 152 -19.61 2.52 -6.75
C LYS A 152 -20.30 1.18 -7.05
N LEU A 153 -19.67 0.29 -7.81
CA LEU A 153 -20.20 -1.05 -8.07
C LEU A 153 -20.16 -1.93 -6.81
N VAL A 154 -19.14 -1.80 -5.97
CA VAL A 154 -19.06 -2.49 -4.67
C VAL A 154 -20.18 -2.00 -3.73
N ASP A 155 -20.42 -0.69 -3.65
CA ASP A 155 -21.53 -0.13 -2.86
C ASP A 155 -22.89 -0.65 -3.36
N GLN A 156 -23.12 -0.65 -4.68
CA GLN A 156 -24.34 -1.18 -5.29
C GLN A 156 -24.52 -2.68 -5.02
N LEU A 157 -23.45 -3.46 -5.04
CA LEU A 157 -23.49 -4.91 -4.74
C LEU A 157 -23.82 -5.15 -3.26
N ASN A 158 -23.24 -4.36 -2.35
CA ASN A 158 -23.55 -4.45 -0.92
C ASN A 158 -25.02 -4.11 -0.61
N ASP A 159 -25.59 -3.09 -1.27
CA ASP A 159 -27.00 -2.76 -1.13
C ASP A 159 -27.93 -3.81 -1.78
N ALA A 160 -27.51 -4.42 -2.89
CA ALA A 160 -28.20 -5.57 -3.47
C ALA A 160 -28.23 -6.78 -2.51
N LEU A 161 -27.10 -7.12 -1.86
CA LEU A 161 -27.03 -8.17 -0.85
C LEU A 161 -27.94 -7.87 0.36
N ARG A 162 -27.93 -6.64 0.87
CA ARG A 162 -28.82 -6.20 1.96
C ARG A 162 -30.30 -6.33 1.60
N THR A 163 -30.69 -5.98 0.37
CA THR A 163 -32.08 -6.13 -0.10
C THR A 163 -32.46 -7.59 -0.29
N ILE A 164 -31.59 -8.44 -0.82
CA ILE A 164 -31.78 -9.90 -0.88
C ILE A 164 -32.00 -10.47 0.53
N ASN A 165 -31.18 -10.11 1.51
CA ASN A 165 -31.31 -10.62 2.88
C ASN A 165 -32.61 -10.13 3.56
N ARG A 166 -33.06 -8.90 3.29
CA ARG A 166 -34.39 -8.42 3.71
C ARG A 166 -35.53 -9.21 3.06
N LEU A 167 -35.44 -9.52 1.77
CA LEU A 167 -36.44 -10.32 1.05
C LEU A 167 -36.49 -11.76 1.60
N LYS A 168 -35.34 -12.42 1.82
CA LYS A 168 -35.28 -13.73 2.50
C LYS A 168 -36.00 -13.71 3.84
N LYS A 169 -35.72 -12.73 4.71
CA LYS A 169 -36.38 -12.61 6.02
C LYS A 169 -37.89 -12.35 5.88
N SER A 170 -38.32 -11.55 4.91
CA SER A 170 -39.74 -11.36 4.58
C SER A 170 -40.41 -12.66 4.12
N ASP A 171 -39.78 -13.45 3.26
CA ASP A 171 -40.36 -14.69 2.73
C ASP A 171 -40.39 -15.81 3.80
N ARG A 172 -39.37 -15.90 4.67
CA ARG A 172 -39.43 -16.73 5.90
C ARG A 172 -40.66 -16.36 6.75
N ALA A 173 -40.90 -15.07 6.98
CA ALA A 173 -42.05 -14.59 7.76
C ALA A 173 -43.40 -14.89 7.08
N LYS A 174 -43.51 -14.76 5.74
CA LYS A 174 -44.70 -15.20 4.98
C LYS A 174 -44.97 -16.69 5.16
N GLY A 175 -43.92 -17.53 5.14
CA GLY A 175 -44.01 -18.97 5.41
C GLY A 175 -44.67 -19.26 6.77
N LYS A 176 -44.21 -18.60 7.84
CA LYS A 176 -44.80 -18.71 9.19
C LYS A 176 -46.28 -18.28 9.22
N VAL A 177 -46.64 -17.20 8.52
CA VAL A 177 -48.05 -16.75 8.41
C VAL A 177 -48.91 -17.76 7.64
N GLN A 178 -48.38 -18.37 6.58
CA GLN A 178 -49.08 -19.41 5.82
C GLN A 178 -49.30 -20.68 6.66
N GLN A 179 -48.28 -21.13 7.38
CA GLN A 179 -48.34 -22.26 8.31
C GLN A 179 -49.37 -22.02 9.43
N ARG A 180 -49.38 -20.83 10.05
CA ARG A 180 -50.41 -20.43 11.03
C ARG A 180 -51.82 -20.42 10.43
N ASN A 181 -52.01 -19.93 9.21
CA ASN A 181 -53.30 -19.99 8.50
C ASN A 181 -53.76 -21.42 8.20
N LEU A 182 -52.83 -22.32 7.82
CA LEU A 182 -53.15 -23.74 7.60
C LEU A 182 -53.55 -24.43 8.92
N ARG A 183 -52.81 -24.17 10.01
CA ARG A 183 -53.17 -24.63 11.37
C ARG A 183 -54.58 -24.17 11.76
N LEU A 184 -54.87 -22.87 11.67
CA LEU A 184 -56.19 -22.32 12.00
C LEU A 184 -57.32 -22.93 11.16
N LYS A 185 -57.10 -23.15 9.85
CA LYS A 185 -58.08 -23.81 8.97
C LYS A 185 -58.36 -25.25 9.42
N ALA A 186 -57.34 -26.03 9.74
CA ALA A 186 -57.52 -27.39 10.26
C ALA A 186 -58.29 -27.38 11.59
N THR A 187 -57.87 -26.54 12.54
CA THR A 187 -58.55 -26.39 13.84
C THR A 187 -60.03 -26.04 13.68
N LEU A 188 -60.36 -25.07 12.80
CA LEU A 188 -61.75 -24.70 12.52
C LEU A 188 -62.55 -25.83 11.89
N GLN A 189 -61.94 -26.61 10.98
CA GLN A 189 -62.59 -27.79 10.39
C GLN A 189 -62.97 -28.81 11.47
N HIS A 190 -62.07 -29.13 12.40
CA HIS A 190 -62.37 -30.03 13.52
C HIS A 190 -63.56 -29.54 14.37
N TYR A 191 -63.56 -28.27 14.80
CA TYR A 191 -64.70 -27.72 15.56
C TYR A 191 -66.02 -27.78 14.77
N THR A 192 -66.02 -27.40 13.48
CA THR A 192 -67.25 -27.47 12.66
C THR A 192 -67.72 -28.90 12.36
N SER A 193 -66.84 -29.90 12.38
CA SER A 193 -67.21 -31.31 12.26
C SER A 193 -67.71 -31.92 13.57
N ARG A 194 -67.25 -31.41 14.72
CA ARG A 194 -67.55 -31.94 16.07
C ARG A 194 -68.97 -31.60 16.56
N ASP A 195 -69.51 -30.44 16.18
CA ASP A 195 -70.88 -30.03 16.54
C ASP A 195 -72.00 -30.88 15.86
N GLY A 196 -71.64 -31.79 14.95
CA GLY A 196 -72.60 -32.60 14.19
C GLY A 196 -72.96 -33.99 14.77
N SER A 197 -72.25 -34.49 15.80
CA SER A 197 -72.40 -35.89 16.24
C SER A 197 -72.51 -36.07 17.76
N SER A 198 -73.68 -36.56 18.21
CA SER A 198 -74.07 -36.73 19.61
C SER A 198 -73.60 -38.06 20.25
N THR A 199 -72.61 -38.74 19.68
CA THR A 199 -71.97 -39.96 20.24
C THR A 199 -70.55 -39.72 20.78
N SER A 200 -70.12 -38.46 20.88
CA SER A 200 -68.71 -38.07 20.88
C SER A 200 -67.94 -38.12 22.21
N HIS A 201 -68.49 -38.59 23.33
CA HIS A 201 -67.81 -38.45 24.63
C HIS A 201 -66.58 -39.35 24.83
N LEU A 202 -66.53 -40.56 24.26
CA LEU A 202 -65.35 -41.44 24.36
C LEU A 202 -64.31 -41.12 23.28
N ASN A 203 -64.73 -40.99 22.02
CA ASN A 203 -63.86 -40.49 20.94
C ASN A 203 -63.31 -39.10 21.25
N GLY A 204 -64.09 -38.24 21.91
CA GLY A 204 -63.67 -36.90 22.30
C GLY A 204 -62.52 -36.88 23.30
N ASN A 205 -62.32 -37.93 24.10
CA ASN A 205 -61.12 -38.04 24.93
C ASN A 205 -59.88 -38.40 24.09
N VAL A 206 -59.95 -39.42 23.24
CA VAL A 206 -58.83 -39.78 22.34
C VAL A 206 -58.51 -38.63 21.39
N GLU A 207 -59.53 -37.99 20.79
CA GLU A 207 -59.38 -36.81 19.96
C GLU A 207 -58.76 -35.64 20.73
N ASN A 208 -59.18 -35.38 21.98
CA ASN A 208 -58.54 -34.36 22.81
C ASN A 208 -57.06 -34.71 23.11
N THR A 209 -56.72 -35.98 23.40
CA THR A 209 -55.33 -36.42 23.62
C THR A 209 -54.50 -36.30 22.35
N VAL A 210 -55.05 -36.62 21.17
CA VAL A 210 -54.39 -36.43 19.87
C VAL A 210 -54.22 -34.94 19.56
N LEU A 211 -55.19 -34.08 19.91
CA LEU A 211 -55.08 -32.63 19.77
C LEU A 211 -54.05 -32.02 20.72
N GLU A 212 -53.92 -32.53 21.95
CA GLU A 212 -52.90 -32.14 22.92
C GLU A 212 -51.50 -32.60 22.46
N ALA A 213 -51.37 -33.85 22.01
CA ALA A 213 -50.17 -34.37 21.37
C ALA A 213 -49.76 -33.53 20.14
N LEU A 214 -50.71 -33.15 19.30
CA LEU A 214 -50.50 -32.30 18.14
C LEU A 214 -50.14 -30.86 18.55
N ALA A 215 -50.67 -30.34 19.66
CA ALA A 215 -50.27 -29.03 20.20
C ALA A 215 -48.81 -29.07 20.69
N LEU A 216 -48.43 -30.07 21.48
CA LEU A 216 -47.05 -30.30 21.96
C LEU A 216 -46.06 -30.48 20.80
N ALA A 217 -46.43 -31.28 19.79
CA ALA A 217 -45.65 -31.45 18.57
C ALA A 217 -45.45 -30.11 17.82
N ASN A 218 -46.49 -29.27 17.75
CA ASN A 218 -46.38 -27.96 17.10
C ASN A 218 -45.56 -26.95 17.90
N GLU A 219 -45.65 -26.94 19.23
CA GLU A 219 -44.76 -26.14 20.09
C GLU A 219 -43.31 -26.55 19.85
N ARG A 220 -43.03 -27.86 19.81
CA ARG A 220 -41.69 -28.37 19.58
C ARG A 220 -41.14 -28.03 18.20
N ILE A 221 -41.99 -28.02 17.17
CA ILE A 221 -41.66 -27.52 15.83
C ILE A 221 -41.33 -26.01 15.88
N GLU A 222 -42.09 -25.17 16.60
CA GLU A 222 -41.80 -23.74 16.73
C GLU A 222 -40.48 -23.47 17.48
N GLN A 223 -40.15 -24.30 18.48
CA GLN A 223 -38.84 -24.26 19.16
C GLN A 223 -37.68 -24.67 18.22
N LEU A 224 -37.84 -25.73 17.40
CA LEU A 224 -36.88 -26.12 16.36
C LEU A 224 -36.68 -25.01 15.33
N GLU A 225 -37.78 -24.45 14.80
CA GLU A 225 -37.75 -23.35 13.84
C GLU A 225 -37.05 -22.12 14.42
N SER A 226 -37.29 -21.78 15.69
CA SER A 226 -36.66 -20.64 16.36
C SER A 226 -35.15 -20.81 16.58
N LYS A 227 -34.71 -21.94 17.18
CA LYS A 227 -33.27 -22.19 17.37
C LYS A 227 -32.54 -22.41 16.04
N GLY A 228 -33.21 -23.00 15.04
CA GLY A 228 -32.70 -23.17 13.68
C GLY A 228 -32.53 -21.84 12.94
N GLU A 229 -33.48 -20.90 13.10
CA GLU A 229 -33.38 -19.54 12.56
C GLU A 229 -32.22 -18.76 13.19
N SER A 230 -32.01 -18.87 14.50
CA SER A 230 -30.85 -18.27 15.19
C SER A 230 -29.52 -18.82 14.66
N LEU A 231 -29.41 -20.13 14.44
CA LEU A 231 -28.22 -20.74 13.83
C LEU A 231 -28.00 -20.26 12.38
N LEU A 232 -29.07 -20.13 11.59
CA LEU A 232 -28.97 -19.67 10.20
C LEU A 232 -28.57 -18.19 10.10
N ASP A 233 -29.08 -17.33 10.99
CA ASP A 233 -28.73 -15.91 11.02
C ASP A 233 -27.25 -15.72 11.40
N LEU A 234 -26.72 -16.46 12.39
CA LEU A 234 -25.30 -16.45 12.76
C LEU A 234 -24.38 -17.00 11.64
N LEU A 235 -24.82 -18.01 10.89
CA LEU A 235 -24.09 -18.53 9.72
C LEU A 235 -24.10 -17.56 8.54
N GLU A 236 -25.15 -16.73 8.40
CA GLU A 236 -25.23 -15.67 7.38
C GLU A 236 -24.32 -14.48 7.78
N GLU A 237 -24.29 -14.11 9.05
CA GLU A 237 -23.41 -13.06 9.60
C GLU A 237 -21.91 -13.42 9.56
N GLY A 238 -21.55 -14.65 9.94
CA GLY A 238 -20.17 -15.14 9.84
C GLY A 238 -19.65 -15.26 8.40
N LYS A 239 -20.54 -15.30 7.40
CA LYS A 239 -20.17 -15.33 5.98
C LYS A 239 -19.89 -13.94 5.40
N ASP A 240 -20.60 -12.92 5.89
CA ASP A 240 -20.45 -11.53 5.44
C ASP A 240 -19.28 -10.79 6.15
N GLY A 241 -18.74 -11.34 7.24
CA GLY A 241 -17.60 -10.77 7.99
C GLY A 241 -16.22 -10.86 7.31
N GLY A 242 -16.04 -11.77 6.34
CA GLY A 242 -14.72 -12.16 5.81
C GLY A 242 -13.97 -11.15 4.92
N GLN A 243 -14.35 -9.87 4.91
CA GLN A 243 -13.72 -8.88 4.02
C GLN A 243 -13.68 -7.44 4.58
N ARG A 244 -13.08 -7.25 5.77
CA ARG A 244 -12.55 -5.95 6.22
C ARG A 244 -11.27 -6.08 7.05
N ASP A 245 -10.33 -5.20 6.72
CA ASP A 245 -8.93 -5.10 7.16
C ASP A 245 -8.47 -5.73 8.49
N ALA A 246 -7.26 -6.30 8.41
CA ALA A 246 -6.46 -6.78 9.53
C ALA A 246 -6.36 -5.77 10.69
N GLY A 247 -7.01 -6.10 11.81
CA GLY A 247 -6.94 -5.26 13.02
C GLY A 247 -7.70 -5.72 14.26
N GLY A 248 -8.46 -6.83 14.24
CA GLY A 248 -9.35 -7.21 15.34
C GLY A 248 -9.50 -8.71 15.57
N ASP A 249 -8.48 -9.33 16.19
CA ASP A 249 -8.37 -10.76 16.57
C ASP A 249 -9.37 -11.22 17.67
N ILE A 250 -10.52 -10.55 17.78
CA ILE A 250 -11.52 -10.71 18.85
C ILE A 250 -12.91 -11.00 18.25
N SER A 251 -13.20 -10.58 17.01
CA SER A 251 -14.56 -10.71 16.44
C SER A 251 -14.87 -12.10 15.87
N GLU A 252 -13.96 -12.70 15.11
CA GLU A 252 -14.21 -14.00 14.44
C GLU A 252 -14.33 -15.17 15.43
N ARG A 253 -13.61 -15.07 16.55
CA ARG A 253 -13.61 -16.08 17.61
C ARG A 253 -14.97 -16.13 18.32
N ASN A 254 -15.52 -14.97 18.68
CA ASN A 254 -16.84 -14.86 19.30
C ASN A 254 -17.95 -15.38 18.38
N VAL A 255 -17.97 -14.99 17.10
CA VAL A 255 -18.98 -15.50 16.13
C VAL A 255 -18.87 -17.03 15.96
N SER A 256 -17.66 -17.58 15.97
CA SER A 256 -17.45 -19.04 15.90
C SER A 256 -17.97 -19.76 17.15
N GLU A 257 -17.79 -19.17 18.33
CA GLU A 257 -18.32 -19.68 19.60
C GLU A 257 -19.85 -19.56 19.66
N GLU A 258 -20.44 -18.46 19.18
CA GLU A 258 -21.89 -18.26 19.09
C GLU A 258 -22.56 -19.25 18.13
N ILE A 259 -21.97 -19.52 16.95
CA ILE A 259 -22.43 -20.56 16.02
C ILE A 259 -22.41 -21.94 16.69
N LEU A 260 -21.37 -22.24 17.47
CA LEU A 260 -21.28 -23.49 18.24
C LEU A 260 -22.39 -23.58 19.30
N VAL A 261 -22.63 -22.52 20.07
CA VAL A 261 -23.72 -22.45 21.06
C VAL A 261 -25.08 -22.64 20.41
N ALA A 262 -25.39 -21.93 19.32
CA ALA A 262 -26.65 -22.07 18.60
C ALA A 262 -26.85 -23.49 18.02
N LYS A 263 -25.77 -24.11 17.52
CA LYS A 263 -25.78 -25.49 17.01
C LYS A 263 -26.01 -26.51 18.13
N VAL A 264 -25.40 -26.33 19.29
CA VAL A 264 -25.63 -27.18 20.47
C VAL A 264 -27.08 -27.03 20.93
N ALA A 265 -27.57 -25.79 21.05
CA ALA A 265 -28.94 -25.53 21.48
C ALA A 265 -29.99 -26.10 20.50
N PHE A 266 -29.73 -26.09 19.19
CA PHE A 266 -30.59 -26.75 18.19
C PHE A 266 -30.54 -28.28 18.29
N ARG A 267 -29.35 -28.88 18.53
CA ARG A 267 -29.20 -30.33 18.75
C ARG A 267 -29.89 -30.81 20.01
N GLU A 268 -29.77 -30.07 21.11
CA GLU A 268 -30.44 -30.33 22.38
C GLU A 268 -31.94 -30.56 22.18
N ILE A 269 -32.60 -29.79 21.31
CA ILE A 269 -34.03 -29.96 20.99
C ILE A 269 -34.32 -31.29 20.26
N LEU A 270 -33.41 -31.75 19.40
CA LEU A 270 -33.56 -33.00 18.64
C LEU A 270 -33.19 -34.25 19.46
N GLU A 271 -32.25 -34.11 20.39
CA GLU A 271 -31.69 -35.21 21.18
C GLU A 271 -32.42 -35.42 22.52
N ASP A 272 -33.23 -34.44 22.95
CA ASP A 272 -34.09 -34.45 24.15
C ASP A 272 -34.85 -35.77 24.33
N GLU A 273 -34.66 -36.38 25.50
CA GLU A 273 -35.29 -37.64 25.88
C GLU A 273 -36.82 -37.51 25.92
N THR A 274 -37.34 -36.38 26.43
CA THR A 274 -38.79 -36.15 26.58
C THR A 274 -39.49 -36.08 25.22
N PHE A 275 -38.84 -35.50 24.21
CA PHE A 275 -39.35 -35.48 22.83
C PHE A 275 -39.31 -36.88 22.19
N ARG A 276 -38.32 -37.70 22.55
CA ARG A 276 -38.18 -39.08 22.07
C ARG A 276 -39.29 -39.97 22.65
N GLU A 277 -39.56 -39.85 23.94
CA GLU A 277 -40.68 -40.51 24.64
C GLU A 277 -42.03 -40.05 24.09
N GLN A 278 -42.25 -38.73 23.94
CA GLN A 278 -43.46 -38.19 23.31
C GLN A 278 -43.68 -38.75 21.90
N LYS A 279 -42.62 -38.85 21.09
CA LYS A 279 -42.70 -39.41 19.74
C LYS A 279 -43.07 -40.91 19.72
N VAL A 280 -42.66 -41.68 20.73
CA VAL A 280 -43.10 -43.08 20.90
C VAL A 280 -44.58 -43.12 21.29
N ASN A 281 -45.00 -42.34 22.29
CA ASN A 281 -46.41 -42.26 22.70
C ASN A 281 -47.33 -41.79 21.55
N TRP A 282 -46.86 -40.88 20.69
CA TRP A 282 -47.60 -40.44 19.50
C TRP A 282 -47.67 -41.52 18.41
N ALA A 283 -46.68 -42.41 18.32
CA ALA A 283 -46.74 -43.54 17.39
C ALA A 283 -47.75 -44.59 17.90
N GLU A 284 -47.72 -44.90 19.20
CA GLU A 284 -48.71 -45.80 19.83
C GLU A 284 -50.14 -45.26 19.68
N LEU A 285 -50.36 -43.96 19.88
CA LEU A 285 -51.66 -43.28 19.64
C LEU A 285 -52.11 -43.22 18.16
N LEU A 286 -51.27 -43.60 17.21
CA LEU A 286 -51.59 -43.64 15.77
C LEU A 286 -51.71 -45.06 15.21
N ASP A 287 -51.25 -46.07 15.96
CA ASP A 287 -51.34 -47.49 15.61
C ASP A 287 -52.57 -48.20 16.27
N GLU A 288 -53.32 -47.50 17.14
CA GLU A 288 -54.65 -47.90 17.69
C GLU A 288 -55.85 -47.54 16.79
#